data_AF-A0A3M1GQU6-F1
#
_entry.id   AF-A0A3M1GQU6-F1
#
_cell.length_a   1.000
_cell.length_b   1.000
_cell.length_c   1.000
_cell.angle_alpha   90.00
_cell.angle_beta   90.00
_cell.angle_gamma   90.00
#
_symmetry.space_group_name_H-M   'P 1'
#
loop_
_entity.id
_entity.type
_entity.pdbx_description
1 polymer ?
#
loop_
_entity_poly.entity_id
_entity_poly.type
_entity_poly.pdbx_seq_one_letter_code
_entity_poly.pdbx_strand_id
1 'polypeptide(L)' 'MARRDLTSFPDHPPPSGYTFEGIRPATIREWTAVQRAAERWLAIPDDLFEREFGTWEPEIAERCHLLRDPRGNAVGTISA' A
#
# COMPACT_ATOMS: atom_id res chain seq x y z
N MET A 1 -25.55 -1.25 13.40
CA MET A 1 -25.12 -2.09 14.54
C MET A 1 -23.60 -2.05 14.60
N ALA A 2 -23.00 -1.64 15.71
CA ALA A 2 -21.54 -1.53 15.81
C ALA A 2 -20.88 -2.91 16.02
N ARG A 3 -19.80 -3.15 15.27
CA ARG A 3 -18.85 -4.29 15.34
C ARG A 3 -18.16 -4.39 16.71
N ARG A 4 -18.07 -5.54 17.41
CA ARG A 4 -17.13 -5.65 18.56
C ARG A 4 -15.68 -5.82 18.10
N ASP A 5 -15.48 -6.52 16.98
CA ASP A 5 -14.18 -6.79 16.39
C ASP A 5 -14.27 -6.89 14.85
N LEU A 6 -13.11 -7.09 14.22
CA LEU A 6 -12.95 -7.22 12.78
C LEU A 6 -12.81 -8.69 12.33
N THR A 7 -13.17 -9.67 13.18
CA THR A 7 -13.18 -11.08 12.76
C THR A 7 -14.32 -11.36 11.79
N SER A 8 -14.16 -12.40 10.95
CA SER A 8 -15.16 -12.84 9.97
C SER A 8 -15.67 -11.75 9.02
N PHE A 9 -14.81 -10.80 8.63
CA PHE A 9 -15.12 -9.93 7.49
C PHE A 9 -15.23 -10.77 6.22
N PRO A 10 -16.21 -10.49 5.34
CA PRO A 10 -16.24 -11.08 4.02
C PRO A 10 -14.97 -10.71 3.24
N ASP A 11 -14.39 -11.71 2.58
CA ASP A 11 -13.33 -11.49 1.60
C ASP A 11 -13.92 -10.89 0.33
N HIS A 12 -13.47 -9.69 0.00
CA HIS A 12 -13.78 -9.03 -1.25
C HIS A 12 -12.54 -9.01 -2.13
N PRO A 13 -12.49 -9.81 -3.21
CA PRO A 13 -11.36 -9.77 -4.11
C PRO A 13 -11.28 -8.41 -4.81
N PRO A 14 -10.08 -7.99 -5.24
CA PRO A 14 -9.94 -6.81 -6.08
C PRO A 14 -10.72 -6.96 -7.40
N PRO A 15 -11.03 -5.85 -8.09
CA PRO A 15 -11.60 -5.90 -9.44
C PRO A 15 -10.78 -6.77 -10.40
N SER A 16 -11.43 -7.31 -11.43
CA SER A 16 -10.78 -8.24 -12.37
C SER A 16 -9.46 -7.68 -12.94
N GLY A 17 -8.38 -8.47 -12.80
CA GLY A 17 -7.04 -8.13 -13.28
C GLY A 17 -6.23 -7.22 -12.35
N TYR A 18 -6.83 -6.70 -11.27
CA TYR A 18 -6.09 -5.99 -10.24
C TYR A 18 -5.57 -6.96 -9.19
N THR A 19 -4.40 -6.68 -8.62
CA THR A 19 -3.79 -7.51 -7.58
C THR A 19 -3.17 -6.65 -6.49
N PHE A 20 -3.07 -7.20 -5.29
CA PHE A 20 -2.28 -6.61 -4.22
C PHE A 20 -0.89 -7.25 -4.19
N GLU A 21 0.13 -6.42 -4.01
CA GLU A 21 1.51 -6.85 -3.85
C GLU A 21 2.12 -6.20 -2.60
N GLY A 22 2.73 -6.99 -1.71
CA GLY A 22 3.47 -6.47 -0.56
C GLY A 22 4.66 -5.61 -1.00
N ILE A 23 4.86 -4.49 -0.32
CA ILE A 23 5.96 -3.58 -0.61
C ILE A 23 7.30 -4.22 -0.25
N ARG A 24 8.30 -3.99 -1.10
CA ARG A 24 9.69 -4.41 -0.95
C ARG A 24 10.57 -3.18 -1.21
N PRO A 25 11.86 -3.16 -0.79
CA PRO A 25 12.73 -2.00 -1.02
C PRO A 25 12.74 -1.51 -2.48
N ALA A 26 12.69 -2.45 -3.44
CA ALA A 26 12.65 -2.14 -4.86
C ALA A 26 11.37 -1.41 -5.32
N THR A 27 10.26 -1.53 -4.60
CA THR A 27 8.95 -0.94 -4.95
C THR A 27 8.60 0.31 -4.14
N ILE A 28 9.43 0.72 -3.17
CA ILE A 28 9.20 1.93 -2.35
C ILE A 28 9.02 3.18 -3.23
N ARG A 29 9.78 3.30 -4.33
CA ARG A 29 9.65 4.44 -5.24
C ARG A 29 8.28 4.52 -5.90
N GLU A 30 7.63 3.38 -6.13
CA GLU A 30 6.28 3.33 -6.68
C GLU A 30 5.25 3.79 -5.64
N TRP A 31 5.42 3.40 -4.38
CA TRP A 31 4.63 3.95 -3.26
C TRP A 31 4.75 5.46 -3.17
N THR A 32 5.97 6.00 -3.23
CA THR A 32 6.22 7.44 -3.19
C THR A 32 5.53 8.16 -4.36
N ALA A 33 5.58 7.57 -5.57
CA ALA A 33 4.92 8.12 -6.75
C ALA A 33 3.38 8.14 -6.58
N VAL A 34 2.79 7.04 -6.10
CA VAL A 34 1.36 6.96 -5.80
C VAL A 34 0.96 8.01 -4.76
N GLN A 35 1.72 8.15 -3.67
CA GLN A 35 1.39 9.14 -2.64
C GLN A 35 1.54 10.57 -3.12
N ARG A 36 2.54 10.90 -3.93
CA ARG A 36 2.67 12.22 -4.55
C ARG A 36 1.51 12.55 -5.49
N ALA A 37 0.98 11.55 -6.19
CA ALA A 37 -0.16 11.74 -7.08
C ALA A 37 -1.48 11.93 -6.32
N ALA A 38 -1.63 11.26 -5.16
CA ALA A 38 -2.83 11.32 -4.34
C ALA A 38 -2.87 12.52 -3.39
N GLU A 39 -1.73 12.94 -2.85
CA GLU A 39 -1.62 13.98 -1.84
C GLU A 39 -1.29 15.35 -2.45
N ARG A 40 -2.22 16.30 -2.32
CA ARG A 40 -2.11 17.63 -2.93
C ARG A 40 -1.40 18.65 -2.04
N TRP A 41 -1.43 18.46 -0.73
CA TRP A 41 -1.09 19.50 0.24
C TRP A 41 0.21 19.23 0.99
N LEU A 42 0.52 17.96 1.24
CA LEU A 42 1.73 17.58 1.95
C LEU A 42 2.89 17.33 1.00
N ALA A 43 4.09 17.71 1.44
CA ALA A 43 5.30 17.27 0.77
C ALA A 43 5.54 15.79 1.10
N ILE A 44 5.71 14.98 0.06
CA ILE A 44 6.07 13.57 0.16
C ILE A 44 7.55 13.43 -0.22
N PRO A 45 8.50 13.54 0.74
CA PRO A 45 9.92 13.38 0.45
C PRO A 45 10.26 11.91 0.17
N ASP A 46 11.41 11.66 -0.46
CA ASP A 46 11.81 10.30 -0.87
C ASP A 46 12.07 9.37 0.34
N ASP A 47 12.39 9.92 1.51
CA ASP A 47 12.68 9.19 2.75
C ASP A 47 11.43 8.93 3.61
N LEU A 48 10.25 9.43 3.21
CA LEU A 48 9.05 9.38 4.03
C LEU A 48 8.68 7.94 4.40
N PHE A 49 8.74 7.01 3.44
CA PHE A 49 8.34 5.63 3.68
C PHE A 49 9.18 4.99 4.79
N GLU A 50 10.50 5.09 4.67
CA GLU A 50 11.43 4.49 5.63
C GLU A 50 11.31 5.14 7.02
N ARG A 51 11.01 6.44 7.08
CA ARG A 51 10.81 7.14 8.36
C ARG A 51 9.55 6.67 9.09
N GLU A 52 8.45 6.46 8.37
CA GLU A 52 7.17 6.10 8.99
C GLU A 52 7.02 4.58 9.23
N PHE A 53 7.55 3.75 8.33
CA PHE A 53 7.38 2.29 8.37
C PHE A 53 8.65 1.52 8.71
N GLY A 54 9.81 2.17 8.77
CA GLY A 54 11.09 1.53 9.02
C GLY A 54 11.65 0.78 7.81
N THR A 55 12.55 -0.16 8.07
CA THR A 55 13.33 -0.88 7.05
C THR A 55 13.24 -2.40 7.18
N TRP A 56 12.45 -2.92 8.12
CA TRP A 56 12.30 -4.35 8.33
C TRP A 56 11.37 -4.98 7.30
N GLU A 57 11.94 -5.55 6.25
CA GLU A 57 11.21 -6.02 5.06
C GLU A 57 10.06 -7.00 5.36
N PRO A 58 10.20 -8.02 6.23
CA PRO A 58 9.11 -8.96 6.49
C PRO A 58 7.85 -8.27 7.04
N GLU A 59 8.01 -7.31 7.93
CA GLU A 59 6.88 -6.57 8.51
C GLU A 59 6.29 -5.56 7.52
N ILE A 60 7.14 -4.91 6.72
CA ILE A 60 6.68 -4.03 5.64
C ILE A 60 5.81 -4.81 4.64
N ALA A 61 6.27 -5.98 4.19
CA ALA A 61 5.55 -6.78 3.21
C ALA A 61 4.22 -7.34 3.73
N GLU A 62 4.10 -7.56 5.05
CA GLU A 62 2.86 -8.02 5.70
C GLU A 62 1.84 -6.89 5.90
N ARG A 63 2.29 -5.63 5.98
CA ARG A 63 1.43 -4.49 6.36
C ARG A 63 1.19 -3.47 5.27
N CYS A 64 2.12 -3.33 4.33
CA CYS A 64 2.11 -2.27 3.32
C CYS A 64 2.03 -2.87 1.92
N HIS A 65 1.06 -2.43 1.13
CA HIS A 65 0.71 -3.05 -0.14
C HIS A 65 0.56 -2.01 -1.25
N LEU A 66 0.91 -2.39 -2.48
CA LEU A 66 0.57 -1.70 -3.70
C LEU A 66 -0.61 -2.42 -4.38
N LEU A 67 -1.54 -1.62 -4.92
CA LEU A 67 -2.54 -2.10 -5.85
C LEU A 67 -1.97 -2.01 -7.26
N ARG A 68 -1.88 -3.15 -7.95
CA ARG A 68 -1.43 -3.25 -9.34
C ARG A 68 -2.62 -3.26 -10.29
N ASP A 69 -2.51 -2.52 -11.39
CA ASP A 69 -3.44 -2.65 -12.51
C ASP A 69 -3.11 -3.90 -13.37
N PRO A 70 -3.93 -4.26 -14.36
CA PRO A 70 -3.67 -5.41 -15.23
C PRO A 70 -2.39 -5.32 -16.08
N ARG A 71 -1.72 -4.16 -16.12
CA ARG A 71 -0.44 -3.94 -16.81
C ARG A 71 0.75 -3.97 -15.85
N GLY A 72 0.52 -4.17 -14.55
CA GLY A 72 1.54 -4.19 -13.51
C GLY A 72 1.92 -2.81 -12.95
N ASN A 73 1.21 -1.74 -13.32
CA ASN A 73 1.49 -0.42 -12.77
C ASN A 73 0.92 -0.30 -11.35
N ALA A 74 1.65 0.34 -10.44
CA ALA A 74 1.11 0.73 -9.15
C ALA A 74 0.11 1.89 -9.35
N VAL A 75 -1.13 1.68 -8.92
CA VAL A 75 -2.23 2.66 -9.06
C VAL A 75 -2.87 3.04 -7.72
N GLY A 76 -2.44 2.40 -6.64
CA GLY A 76 -2.92 2.68 -5.29
C GLY A 76 -2.03 2.02 -4.25
N THR A 77 -2.22 2.39 -2.99
CA THR A 77 -1.52 1.77 -1.86
C THR A 77 -2.40 1.76 -0.62
N ILE A 78 -2.13 0.80 0.27
CA ILE A 78 -2.72 0.73 1.61
C ILE A 78 -1.65 0.23 2.59
N SER A 79 -1.65 0.80 3.78
CA SER A 79 -0.80 0.39 4.89
C SER A 79 -1.65 0.22 6.15
N ALA A 80 -1.32 -0.76 6.99
CA ALA A 80 -1.97 -1.04 8.27
C ALA A 80 -1.03 -0.81 9.46
#